data_AF-A0A4S2HAX9-F1
#
_entry.id   AF-A0A4S2HAX9-F1
#
_cell.length_a   1.000
_cell.length_b   1.000
_cell.length_c   1.000
_cell.angle_alpha   90.00
_cell.angle_beta   90.00
_cell.angle_gamma   90.00
#
_symmetry.space_group_name_H-M   'P 1'
#
loop_
_entity.id
_entity.type
_entity.pdbx_description
1 polymer ?
#
loop_
_entity_poly.entity_id
_entity_poly.type
_entity_poly.pdbx_seq_one_letter_code
_entity_poly.pdbx_strand_id
1 'polypeptide(L)'
;MRPSVIVLAGLVLAGCATAVPAPQAPVRAASQESGRIDALPPQSLPDGECGLFFWTSASPHRFIVYENESRRAVKLVHDGEIIELGVVAQTVDMIVGDSFERLYPAPSHNLVFSVTGTIGERTRSGTRIERALLRVEQPSGAEIVQPVLGLRTCRTGSPVAPSPR
;
A
#
# COMPACT_ATOMS: atom_id res chain seq x y z
N MET A 1 -9.79 96.45 14.59
CA MET A 1 -9.87 95.99 13.18
C MET A 1 -8.90 94.82 13.01
N ARG A 2 -9.36 93.73 12.37
CA ARG A 2 -8.69 92.53 11.80
C ARG A 2 -7.13 92.52 11.69
N PRO A 3 -6.46 91.36 11.43
CA PRO A 3 -6.79 89.94 11.72
C PRO A 3 -5.56 89.09 12.16
N SER A 4 -5.83 87.79 12.31
CA SER A 4 -4.96 86.62 12.47
C SER A 4 -3.61 86.59 11.72
N VAL A 5 -2.61 85.96 12.35
CA VAL A 5 -1.59 85.14 11.67
C VAL A 5 -1.49 83.80 12.40
N ILE A 6 -1.76 82.75 11.63
CA ILE A 6 -1.64 81.33 11.96
C ILE A 6 -0.16 80.93 11.85
N VAL A 7 0.38 80.20 12.83
CA VAL A 7 1.52 79.31 12.60
C VAL A 7 1.18 77.93 13.16
N LEU A 8 0.90 77.04 12.22
CA LEU A 8 0.73 75.60 12.37
C LEU A 8 2.14 74.98 12.36
N ALA A 9 2.54 74.26 13.39
CA ALA A 9 3.76 73.45 13.38
C ALA A 9 3.41 72.04 13.88
N GLY A 10 3.59 71.08 12.97
CA GLY A 10 3.04 69.73 13.04
C GLY A 10 3.64 68.88 14.16
N LEU A 11 2.75 68.17 14.85
CA LEU A 11 3.11 67.03 15.69
C LEU A 11 3.11 65.78 14.80
N VAL A 12 4.28 65.21 14.55
CA VAL A 12 4.45 63.94 13.84
C VAL A 12 4.16 62.82 14.85
N LEU A 13 3.01 62.17 14.71
CA LEU A 13 2.68 60.93 15.42
C LEU A 13 3.50 59.78 14.81
N ALA A 14 4.60 59.41 15.47
CA ALA A 14 5.32 58.18 15.20
C ALA A 14 4.52 56.99 15.77
N GLY A 15 3.71 56.34 14.92
CA GLY A 15 3.05 55.08 15.25
C GLY A 15 4.05 53.93 15.18
N CYS A 16 4.44 53.38 16.33
CA CYS A 16 5.11 52.08 16.39
C CYS A 16 4.07 50.99 16.10
N ALA A 17 4.10 50.43 14.89
CA ALA A 17 3.38 49.21 14.58
C ALA A 17 4.14 48.03 15.20
N THR A 18 3.75 47.63 16.41
CA THR A 18 4.16 46.36 17.01
C THR A 18 3.45 45.23 16.25
N ALA A 19 4.16 44.60 15.33
CA ALA A 19 3.68 43.40 14.65
C ALA A 19 3.58 42.26 15.68
N VAL A 20 2.35 41.81 15.95
CA VAL A 20 2.08 40.62 16.75
C VAL A 20 2.53 39.40 15.94
N PRO A 21 3.44 38.54 16.45
CA PRO A 21 3.80 37.31 15.78
C PRO A 21 2.56 36.42 15.63
N ALA A 22 2.23 36.03 14.41
CA ALA A 22 1.17 35.07 14.16
C ALA A 22 1.48 33.75 14.90
N PRO A 23 0.49 33.10 15.55
CA PRO A 23 0.68 31.79 16.15
C PRO A 23 1.17 30.81 15.08
N GLN A 24 2.43 30.37 15.21
CA GLN A 24 2.94 29.30 14.38
C GLN A 24 2.19 28.03 14.79
N ALA A 25 1.40 27.49 13.87
CA ALA A 25 0.80 26.18 14.03
C ALA A 25 1.92 25.18 14.38
N PRO A 26 1.71 24.28 15.36
CA PRO A 26 2.73 23.32 15.72
C PRO A 26 3.11 22.52 14.47
N VAL A 27 4.36 22.64 14.07
CA VAL A 27 4.96 21.75 13.07
C VAL A 27 4.91 20.38 13.73
N ARG A 28 3.94 19.57 13.29
CA ARG A 28 3.83 18.17 13.70
C ARG A 28 5.16 17.53 13.33
N ALA A 29 5.96 17.22 14.36
CA ALA A 29 7.17 16.44 14.17
C ALA A 29 6.75 15.19 13.38
N ALA A 30 7.24 15.07 12.15
CA ALA A 30 7.16 13.82 11.43
C ALA A 30 7.99 12.84 12.26
N SER A 31 7.30 12.01 13.05
CA SER A 31 7.91 10.88 13.74
C SER A 31 8.70 10.11 12.68
N GLN A 32 10.02 10.13 12.77
CA GLN A 32 10.86 9.28 11.95
C GLN A 32 10.64 7.84 12.41
N GLU A 33 9.60 7.19 11.89
CA GLU A 33 9.36 5.74 11.96
C GLU A 33 10.37 5.05 11.02
N SER A 34 11.64 5.22 11.36
CA SER A 34 12.77 4.68 10.62
C SER A 34 13.03 3.26 11.13
N GLY A 35 12.35 2.29 10.51
CA GLY A 35 12.54 0.86 10.80
C GLY A 35 11.37 -0.06 10.46
N ARG A 36 10.17 0.48 10.22
CA ARG A 36 8.99 -0.35 9.93
C ARG A 36 8.92 -0.74 8.45
N ILE A 37 8.83 -2.04 8.16
CA ILE A 37 8.59 -2.52 6.79
C ILE A 37 7.11 -2.31 6.47
N ASP A 38 6.81 -1.45 5.50
CA ASP A 38 5.44 -1.18 5.04
C ASP A 38 5.15 -1.75 3.65
N ALA A 39 6.18 -2.25 2.95
CA ALA A 39 6.05 -2.93 1.67
C ALA A 39 7.09 -4.05 1.50
N LEU A 40 6.70 -5.10 0.78
CA LEU A 40 7.60 -6.14 0.31
C LEU A 40 8.60 -5.54 -0.69
N PRO A 41 9.86 -6.02 -0.67
CA PRO A 41 10.80 -5.74 -1.75
C PRO A 41 10.31 -6.40 -3.07
N PRO A 42 10.89 -6.04 -4.22
CA PRO A 42 10.63 -6.73 -5.49
C PRO A 42 10.85 -8.24 -5.36
N GLN A 43 9.95 -9.02 -5.97
CA GLN A 43 9.97 -10.48 -5.90
C GLN A 43 10.41 -11.08 -7.24
N SER A 44 11.16 -12.17 -7.17
CA SER A 44 11.56 -12.94 -8.36
C SER A 44 10.50 -13.98 -8.65
N LEU A 45 9.98 -13.99 -9.89
CA LEU A 45 9.09 -15.04 -10.39
C LEU A 45 9.77 -15.78 -11.53
N PRO A 46 10.40 -16.95 -11.32
CA PRO A 46 11.10 -17.75 -12.33
C PRO A 46 10.26 -18.16 -13.55
N ASP A 47 10.93 -18.57 -14.62
CA ASP A 47 10.30 -19.07 -15.85
C ASP A 47 9.47 -20.32 -15.54
N GLY A 48 8.26 -20.38 -16.07
CA GLY A 48 7.30 -21.46 -15.82
C GLY A 48 6.52 -21.33 -14.52
N GLU A 49 6.83 -20.35 -13.66
CA GLU A 49 6.15 -20.18 -12.38
C GLU A 49 5.02 -19.12 -12.45
N CYS A 50 3.99 -19.31 -11.63
CA CYS A 50 2.89 -18.36 -11.45
C CYS A 50 2.96 -17.71 -10.07
N GLY A 51 2.60 -16.43 -10.01
CA GLY A 51 2.53 -15.68 -8.77
C GLY A 51 1.29 -14.81 -8.66
N LEU A 52 0.85 -14.61 -7.43
CA LEU A 52 -0.15 -13.64 -7.03
C LEU A 52 0.52 -12.49 -6.29
N PHE A 53 0.10 -11.28 -6.62
CA PHE A 53 0.68 -10.04 -6.11
C PHE A 53 -0.47 -9.16 -5.64
N PHE A 54 -0.38 -8.64 -4.42
CA PHE A 54 -1.37 -7.71 -3.88
C PHE A 54 -0.74 -6.42 -3.35
N TRP A 55 -1.36 -5.32 -3.72
CA TRP A 55 -1.03 -3.99 -3.26
C TRP A 55 -2.18 -3.37 -2.46
N THR A 56 -1.89 -2.44 -1.55
CA THR A 56 -2.94 -1.62 -0.95
C THR A 56 -3.68 -0.84 -2.03
N SER A 57 -5.01 -0.74 -1.92
CA SER A 57 -5.79 0.05 -2.88
C SER A 57 -5.63 1.56 -2.67
N ALA A 58 -5.37 1.99 -1.44
CA ALA A 58 -5.08 3.39 -1.13
C ALA A 58 -3.70 3.80 -1.66
N SER A 59 -3.58 5.06 -2.07
CA SER A 59 -2.29 5.66 -2.46
C SER A 59 -1.46 6.03 -1.22
N PRO A 60 -0.14 5.73 -1.20
CA PRO A 60 0.61 5.03 -2.23
C PRO A 60 0.29 3.52 -2.25
N HIS A 61 0.24 2.90 -3.45
CA HIS A 61 0.00 1.46 -3.62
C HIS A 61 1.20 0.65 -3.09
N ARG A 62 1.15 0.25 -1.82
CA ARG A 62 2.20 -0.54 -1.17
C ARG A 62 2.04 -2.00 -1.52
N PHE A 63 3.12 -2.64 -1.96
CA PHE A 63 3.14 -4.07 -2.27
C PHE A 63 3.24 -4.87 -0.97
N ILE A 64 2.26 -5.71 -0.63
CA ILE A 64 2.16 -6.25 0.73
C ILE A 64 1.93 -7.76 0.81
N VAL A 65 1.53 -8.42 -0.28
CA VAL A 65 1.42 -9.89 -0.32
C VAL A 65 1.96 -10.39 -1.65
N TYR A 66 2.81 -11.41 -1.58
CA TYR A 66 3.29 -12.18 -2.72
C TYR A 66 3.12 -13.66 -2.45
N GLU A 67 2.38 -14.36 -3.31
CA GLU A 67 2.34 -15.82 -3.32
C GLU A 67 3.05 -16.33 -4.58
N ASN A 68 3.96 -17.27 -4.41
CA ASN A 68 4.46 -18.12 -5.49
C ASN A 68 3.67 -19.43 -5.47
N GLU A 69 2.74 -19.57 -6.41
CA GLU A 69 1.81 -20.71 -6.46
C GLU A 69 2.56 -22.02 -6.77
N SER A 70 3.62 -21.95 -7.57
CA SER A 70 4.45 -23.11 -7.95
C SER A 70 5.26 -23.65 -6.78
N ARG A 71 5.78 -22.76 -5.93
CA ARG A 71 6.61 -23.08 -4.77
C ARG A 71 5.81 -23.23 -3.48
N ARG A 72 4.51 -22.93 -3.51
CA ARG A 72 3.62 -22.97 -2.35
C ARG A 72 4.15 -22.14 -1.18
N ALA A 73 4.59 -20.94 -1.49
CA ALA A 73 5.17 -20.02 -0.53
C ALA A 73 4.51 -18.65 -0.64
N VAL A 74 4.21 -18.03 0.49
CA VAL A 74 3.68 -16.67 0.57
C VAL A 74 4.56 -15.81 1.46
N LYS A 75 4.71 -14.54 1.09
CA LYS A 75 5.31 -13.48 1.89
C LYS A 75 4.27 -12.40 2.08
N LEU A 76 4.10 -11.91 3.31
CA LEU A 76 3.15 -10.85 3.62
C LEU A 76 3.73 -9.87 4.63
N VAL A 77 3.38 -8.60 4.49
CA VAL A 77 3.71 -7.56 5.48
C VAL A 77 2.61 -7.51 6.52
N HIS A 78 2.97 -7.67 7.79
CA HIS A 78 2.05 -7.50 8.92
C HIS A 78 2.81 -6.89 10.09
N ASP A 79 2.22 -5.87 10.72
CA ASP A 79 2.77 -5.16 11.88
C ASP A 79 4.24 -4.70 11.77
N GLY A 80 4.70 -4.41 10.55
CA GLY A 80 6.05 -3.93 10.32
C GLY A 80 7.07 -5.02 9.99
N GLU A 81 6.64 -6.27 9.92
CA GLU A 81 7.47 -7.44 9.66
C GLU A 81 7.03 -8.15 8.37
N ILE A 82 7.97 -8.88 7.76
CA ILE A 82 7.67 -9.79 6.66
C ILE A 82 7.48 -11.19 7.24
N ILE A 83 6.26 -11.71 7.16
CA ILE A 83 5.93 -13.08 7.51
C ILE A 83 6.05 -13.94 6.25
N GLU A 84 6.83 -15.02 6.35
CA GLU A 84 6.95 -16.03 5.29
C GLU A 84 6.23 -17.32 5.72
N LEU A 85 5.37 -17.86 4.86
CA LEU A 85 4.59 -19.07 5.15
C LEU A 85 4.69 -20.07 3.99
N GLY A 86 4.77 -21.36 4.34
CA GLY A 86 4.43 -22.44 3.42
C GLY A 86 2.91 -22.62 3.39
N VAL A 87 2.33 -22.79 2.20
CA VAL A 87 0.88 -22.91 2.03
C VAL A 87 0.52 -24.23 1.35
N VAL A 88 -0.71 -24.68 1.53
CA VAL A 88 -1.26 -25.75 0.69
C VAL A 88 -1.60 -25.19 -0.69
N ALA A 89 -1.59 -26.04 -1.72
CA ALA A 89 -1.97 -25.62 -3.06
C ALA A 89 -3.45 -25.20 -3.07
N GLN A 90 -3.73 -23.98 -3.52
CA GLN A 90 -5.06 -23.40 -3.60
C GLN A 90 -5.38 -23.10 -5.06
N THR A 91 -5.85 -24.12 -5.79
CA THR A 91 -6.18 -23.96 -7.20
C THR A 91 -7.51 -23.23 -7.35
N VAL A 92 -7.50 -22.12 -8.07
CA VAL A 92 -8.71 -21.38 -8.47
C VAL A 92 -8.62 -21.15 -9.97
N ASP A 93 -9.66 -21.51 -10.69
CA ASP A 93 -9.75 -21.22 -12.11
C ASP A 93 -9.92 -19.72 -12.31
N MET A 94 -9.11 -19.15 -13.22
CA MET A 94 -9.05 -17.70 -13.44
C MET A 94 -10.13 -17.24 -14.42
N ILE A 95 -11.40 -17.53 -14.09
CA ILE A 95 -12.59 -17.22 -14.87
C ILE A 95 -13.10 -15.85 -14.47
N VAL A 96 -13.23 -14.95 -15.45
CA VAL A 96 -13.66 -13.57 -15.22
C VAL A 96 -15.08 -13.55 -14.64
N GLY A 97 -15.27 -12.80 -13.56
CA GLY A 97 -16.54 -12.66 -12.84
C GLY A 97 -16.67 -13.58 -11.62
N ASP A 98 -15.86 -14.62 -11.52
CA ASP A 98 -15.93 -15.57 -10.41
C ASP A 98 -15.31 -15.02 -9.12
N SER A 99 -15.70 -15.61 -7.99
CA SER A 99 -15.11 -15.31 -6.69
C SER A 99 -13.67 -15.80 -6.60
N PHE A 100 -12.80 -14.96 -6.07
CA PHE A 100 -11.43 -15.32 -5.72
C PHE A 100 -11.30 -15.47 -4.21
N GLU A 101 -10.63 -16.53 -3.74
CA GLU A 101 -10.29 -16.73 -2.34
C GLU A 101 -8.90 -17.34 -2.16
N ARG A 102 -8.21 -16.86 -1.13
CA ARG A 102 -6.97 -17.43 -0.59
C ARG A 102 -7.01 -17.38 0.93
N LEU A 103 -6.49 -18.44 1.55
CA LEU A 103 -6.32 -18.58 2.98
C LEU A 103 -4.85 -18.86 3.29
N TYR A 104 -4.28 -18.09 4.22
CA TYR A 104 -2.91 -18.25 4.69
C TYR A 104 -2.90 -18.34 6.24
N PRO A 105 -3.02 -19.56 6.80
CA PRO A 105 -2.85 -19.77 8.22
C PRO A 105 -1.40 -19.48 8.64
N ALA A 106 -1.21 -18.68 9.69
CA ALA A 106 0.09 -18.37 10.27
C ALA A 106 0.14 -18.84 11.73
N PRO A 107 0.22 -20.16 11.98
CA PRO A 107 0.09 -20.72 13.33
C PRO A 107 1.17 -20.22 14.30
N SER A 108 2.39 -19.94 13.82
CA SER A 108 3.46 -19.39 14.67
C SER A 108 3.16 -17.97 15.18
N HIS A 109 2.21 -17.26 14.56
CA HIS A 109 1.77 -15.92 14.94
C HIS A 109 0.35 -15.93 15.55
N ASN A 110 -0.33 -17.08 15.59
CA ASN A 110 -1.75 -17.21 15.94
C ASN A 110 -2.67 -16.30 15.10
N LEU A 111 -2.35 -16.15 13.81
CA LEU A 111 -3.14 -15.33 12.88
C LEU A 111 -3.65 -16.18 11.72
N VAL A 112 -4.75 -15.74 11.12
CA VAL A 112 -5.23 -16.24 9.84
C VAL A 112 -5.40 -15.06 8.89
N PHE A 113 -4.70 -15.12 7.75
CA PHE A 113 -4.87 -14.14 6.69
C PHE A 113 -5.79 -14.72 5.62
N SER A 114 -6.77 -13.96 5.16
CA SER A 114 -7.57 -14.34 3.99
C SER A 114 -7.65 -13.22 2.98
N VAL A 115 -7.63 -13.56 1.68
CA VAL A 115 -7.87 -12.61 0.61
C VAL A 115 -9.08 -13.07 -0.17
N THR A 116 -10.13 -12.27 -0.17
CA THR A 116 -11.31 -12.51 -1.00
C THR A 116 -11.49 -11.40 -2.02
N GLY A 117 -12.04 -11.71 -3.18
CA GLY A 117 -12.26 -10.73 -4.24
C GLY A 117 -13.03 -11.29 -5.42
N THR A 118 -12.91 -10.64 -6.57
CA THR A 118 -13.51 -11.10 -7.82
C THR A 118 -12.47 -11.10 -8.92
N ILE A 119 -12.50 -12.14 -9.74
CA ILE A 119 -11.57 -12.29 -10.86
C ILE A 119 -11.99 -11.30 -11.95
N GLY A 120 -11.10 -10.38 -12.25
CA GLY A 120 -11.29 -9.30 -13.20
C GLY A 120 -10.71 -9.60 -14.58
N GLU A 121 -10.50 -8.54 -15.34
CA GLU A 121 -9.99 -8.62 -16.71
C GLU A 121 -8.62 -9.32 -16.81
N ARG A 122 -8.43 -10.11 -17.88
CA ARG A 122 -7.11 -10.59 -18.29
C ARG A 122 -6.41 -9.55 -19.17
N THR A 123 -5.26 -9.10 -18.72
CA THR A 123 -4.39 -8.15 -19.42
C THR A 123 -3.12 -8.84 -19.94
N ARG A 124 -2.28 -8.11 -20.67
CA ARG A 124 -0.93 -8.58 -21.05
C ARG A 124 -0.04 -8.91 -19.85
N SER A 125 -0.26 -8.25 -18.72
CA SER A 125 0.53 -8.46 -17.50
C SER A 125 0.01 -9.62 -16.64
N GLY A 126 -1.20 -10.14 -16.92
CA GLY A 126 -1.86 -11.14 -16.10
C GLY A 126 -3.34 -10.84 -15.87
N THR A 127 -3.99 -11.67 -15.05
CA THR A 127 -5.40 -11.53 -14.65
C THR A 127 -5.51 -10.68 -13.39
N ARG A 128 -6.37 -9.65 -13.41
CA ARG A 128 -6.63 -8.81 -12.24
C ARG A 128 -7.50 -9.54 -11.22
N ILE A 129 -7.28 -9.25 -9.94
CA ILE A 129 -8.21 -9.55 -8.86
C ILE A 129 -8.74 -8.21 -8.33
N GLU A 130 -10.03 -8.00 -8.52
CA GLU A 130 -10.72 -6.74 -8.27
C GLU A 130 -11.56 -6.82 -6.99
N ARG A 131 -11.88 -5.65 -6.44
CA ARG A 131 -12.66 -5.50 -5.19
C ARG A 131 -12.16 -6.40 -4.07
N ALA A 132 -10.83 -6.59 -4.01
CA ALA A 132 -10.23 -7.55 -3.12
C ALA A 132 -10.04 -6.98 -1.71
N LEU A 133 -10.18 -7.83 -0.71
CA LEU A 133 -10.05 -7.51 0.70
C LEU A 133 -9.10 -8.51 1.34
N LEU A 134 -8.01 -8.00 1.92
CA LEU A 134 -7.16 -8.75 2.84
C LEU A 134 -7.76 -8.64 4.25
N ARG A 135 -7.96 -9.77 4.91
CA ARG A 135 -8.44 -9.88 6.28
C ARG A 135 -7.38 -10.51 7.14
N VAL A 136 -7.26 -10.03 8.37
CA VAL A 136 -6.42 -10.64 9.40
C VAL A 136 -7.27 -10.93 10.61
N GLU A 137 -7.49 -12.22 10.87
CA GLU A 137 -8.17 -12.69 12.06
C GLU A 137 -7.16 -12.83 13.20
N GLN A 138 -7.44 -12.14 14.32
CA GLN A 138 -6.64 -12.17 15.53
C GLN A 138 -7.16 -13.24 16.51
N PRO A 139 -6.34 -13.69 17.47
CA PRO A 139 -6.76 -14.65 18.50
C PRO A 139 -7.99 -14.21 19.32
N SER A 140 -8.19 -12.89 19.45
CA SER A 140 -9.33 -12.31 20.15
C SER A 140 -10.66 -12.43 19.38
N GLY A 141 -10.63 -12.87 18.12
CA GLY A 141 -11.75 -12.83 17.19
C GLY A 141 -11.93 -11.47 16.50
N ALA A 142 -11.07 -10.48 16.78
CA ALA A 142 -11.06 -9.23 16.05
C ALA A 142 -10.51 -9.43 14.63
N GLU A 143 -11.07 -8.70 13.66
CA GLU A 143 -10.69 -8.77 12.26
C GLU A 143 -10.22 -7.41 11.77
N ILE A 144 -9.04 -7.36 11.15
CA ILE A 144 -8.56 -6.17 10.44
C ILE A 144 -8.83 -6.39 8.95
N VAL A 145 -9.57 -5.47 8.32
CA VAL A 145 -9.91 -5.53 6.90
C VAL A 145 -9.21 -4.42 6.13
N GLN A 146 -8.44 -4.80 5.12
CA GLN A 146 -7.71 -3.89 4.26
C GLN A 146 -8.04 -4.10 2.78
N PRO A 147 -8.55 -3.08 2.07
CA PRO A 147 -8.76 -3.19 0.63
C PRO A 147 -7.44 -3.28 -0.16
N VAL A 148 -7.40 -4.21 -1.11
CA VAL A 148 -6.23 -4.51 -1.92
C VAL A 148 -6.58 -4.62 -3.41
N LEU A 149 -5.56 -4.46 -4.25
CA LEU A 149 -5.60 -4.69 -5.69
C LEU A 149 -4.73 -5.90 -6.00
N GLY A 150 -5.24 -6.87 -6.76
CA GLY A 150 -4.49 -8.09 -7.06
C GLY A 150 -4.14 -8.25 -8.53
N LEU A 151 -3.03 -8.94 -8.79
CA LEU A 151 -2.63 -9.42 -10.11
C LEU A 151 -2.13 -10.85 -9.98
N ARG A 152 -2.67 -11.76 -10.80
CA ARG A 152 -2.09 -13.07 -11.05
C ARG A 152 -1.35 -13.06 -12.37
N THR A 153 -0.10 -13.48 -12.37
CA THR A 153 0.69 -13.61 -13.60
C THR A 153 1.49 -14.90 -13.61
N CYS A 154 1.67 -15.47 -14.80
CA CYS A 154 2.49 -16.65 -15.01
C CYS A 154 3.61 -16.26 -15.97
N ARG A 155 4.87 -16.44 -15.56
CA ARG A 155 6.00 -16.16 -16.43
C ARG A 155 6.15 -17.33 -17.39
N THR A 156 5.74 -17.17 -18.64
CA THR A 156 6.08 -18.14 -19.68
C THR A 156 7.59 -18.08 -19.90
N GLY A 157 8.26 -19.23 -19.92
CA GLY A 157 9.69 -19.25 -20.23
C GLY A 157 10.00 -18.51 -21.53
N SER A 158 11.16 -17.85 -21.61
CA SER A 158 11.57 -17.23 -22.87
C SER A 158 11.50 -18.28 -23.99
N PRO A 159 10.97 -17.97 -25.19
CA PRO A 159 11.05 -18.89 -26.31
C PRO A 159 12.52 -19.23 -26.53
N VAL A 160 12.91 -20.49 -26.33
CA VAL A 160 14.21 -20.97 -26.76
C VAL A 160 14.25 -20.76 -28.27
N ALA A 161 15.10 -19.84 -28.74
CA ALA A 161 15.31 -19.66 -30.16
C ALA A 161 15.72 -21.02 -30.77
N PRO A 162 15.10 -21.47 -31.86
CA PRO A 162 15.49 -22.73 -32.47
C PRO A 162 16.97 -22.68 -32.83
N SER A 163 17.75 -23.65 -32.35
CA SER A 163 19.16 -23.78 -32.73
C SER A 163 19.25 -23.95 -34.25
N PRO A 164 20.06 -23.15 -34.96
CA PRO A 164 20.38 -23.48 -36.35
C PRO A 164 21.10 -24.84 -36.34
N ARG A 165 20.59 -25.77 -37.15
CA ARG A 165 21.31 -27.00 -37.50
C ARG A 165 22.30 -26.69 -38.61
#